data_AF-A0A354SLJ1-F1
#
_entry.id   AF-A0A354SLJ1-F1
#
_cell.length_a   1.000
_cell.length_b   1.000
_cell.length_c   1.000
_cell.angle_alpha   90.00
_cell.angle_beta   90.00
_cell.angle_gamma   90.00
#
_symmetry.space_group_name_H-M   'P 1'
#
loop_
_entity.id
_entity.type
_entity.pdbx_description
1 polymer ?
#
loop_
_entity_poly.entity_id
_entity_poly.type
_entity_poly.pdbx_seq_one_letter_code
_entity_poly.pdbx_strand_id
1 'polypeptide(L)'
;MNRCRWQAPGNGEIFDTSLEDWDNVDGKMSQRSIGILQFLKEKDIVTIEDFEEEIHNYLEKKYGHKINKSVIRHFYRPLEFLGLIKVFNDKLSLSIDGKNFLLQIEGKNYDKARTFLLQQLLRTKYPNNATRSVELKLYPFQIMFKLLLEKGMISKEDFKTKIPYIANAEDVERYLESSIYPSNGEQIEEPYYKWDSWINSSLKKLGILEADKENISLSPVLKPFIQELLGNVSYEDMFFTENTSEVNCNTKEKIKYRRNQSIIKEVFKEYNYRCFFDENHITFPTKTSNNFLEGHHIIPISRNKSFENELDVKENILPLCPNCHRAIHLAKNEYKIRLLQSVIENTSISRLFGINLIHLEEIYCEEEEEKNNVE
;
A
#
# COMPACT_ATOMS: atom_id res chain seq x y z
N MET A 1 8.46 24.90 -15.84
CA MET A 1 7.35 24.40 -15.00
C MET A 1 7.45 22.89 -14.94
N ASN A 2 7.74 22.30 -13.78
CA ASN A 2 7.72 20.85 -13.63
C ASN A 2 6.28 20.38 -13.86
N ARG A 3 6.02 19.74 -15.00
CA ARG A 3 4.69 19.25 -15.37
C ARG A 3 4.28 18.13 -14.41
N CYS A 4 3.07 18.20 -13.87
CA CYS A 4 2.50 17.13 -13.04
C CYS A 4 2.45 15.83 -13.85
N ARG A 5 3.25 14.84 -13.45
CA ARG A 5 3.31 13.51 -14.07
C ARG A 5 3.65 12.49 -12.98
N TRP A 6 3.32 11.22 -13.22
CA TRP A 6 3.64 10.12 -12.32
C TRP A 6 5.16 10.04 -12.13
N GLN A 7 5.65 9.82 -10.90
CA GLN A 7 7.08 9.70 -10.60
C GLN A 7 7.42 8.37 -9.95
N ALA A 8 8.56 7.82 -10.33
CA ALA A 8 9.21 6.75 -9.58
C ALA A 8 10.15 7.34 -8.50
N PRO A 9 10.31 6.67 -7.34
CA PRO A 9 11.11 7.15 -6.20
C PRO A 9 12.63 7.15 -6.47
N GLY A 10 13.09 6.56 -7.57
CA GLY A 10 14.50 6.46 -7.94
C GLY A 10 14.73 6.16 -9.42
N ASN A 11 15.99 6.12 -9.84
CA ASN A 11 16.39 5.90 -11.24
C ASN A 11 16.77 4.44 -11.54
N GLY A 12 16.93 3.59 -10.52
CA GLY A 12 17.35 2.18 -10.67
C GLY A 12 16.19 1.21 -10.51
N GLU A 13 16.29 0.06 -11.16
CA GLU A 13 15.35 -1.06 -11.03
C GLU A 13 15.30 -1.55 -9.57
N ILE A 14 14.12 -1.99 -9.14
CA ILE A 14 13.93 -2.57 -7.80
C ILE A 14 14.30 -4.05 -7.79
N PHE A 15 13.95 -4.73 -8.88
CA PHE A 15 14.22 -6.14 -9.14
C PHE A 15 14.82 -6.26 -10.54
N ASP A 16 16.04 -6.77 -10.62
CA ASP A 16 16.79 -7.01 -11.87
C ASP A 16 16.68 -8.48 -12.34
N THR A 17 16.10 -9.34 -11.51
CA THR A 17 15.80 -10.75 -11.79
C THR A 17 14.32 -11.08 -11.56
N SER A 18 13.92 -12.29 -11.95
CA SER A 18 12.61 -12.84 -11.59
C SER A 18 12.50 -13.04 -10.08
N LEU A 19 11.27 -13.25 -9.57
CA LEU A 19 11.12 -13.63 -8.16
C LEU A 19 11.65 -15.03 -7.87
N GLU A 20 11.69 -15.92 -8.86
CA GLU A 20 12.28 -17.25 -8.75
C GLU A 20 13.80 -17.19 -8.60
N ASP A 21 14.43 -16.26 -9.32
CA ASP A 21 15.89 -16.07 -9.38
C ASP A 21 16.36 -14.88 -8.53
N TRP A 22 15.60 -14.54 -7.48
CA TRP A 22 15.89 -13.36 -6.65
C TRP A 22 17.23 -13.46 -5.92
N ASP A 23 17.67 -14.69 -5.61
CA ASP A 23 18.91 -15.02 -4.90
C ASP A 23 20.11 -15.21 -5.83
N ASN A 24 19.92 -15.07 -7.15
CA ASN A 24 20.99 -15.16 -8.13
C ASN A 24 22.06 -14.08 -7.87
N VAL A 25 23.34 -14.48 -7.91
CA VAL A 25 24.51 -13.62 -7.66
C VAL A 25 24.60 -12.44 -8.64
N ASP A 26 24.08 -12.60 -9.85
CA ASP A 26 24.03 -11.53 -10.85
C ASP A 26 22.88 -10.53 -10.58
N GLY A 27 21.89 -10.91 -9.78
CA GLY A 27 20.70 -10.12 -9.42
C GLY A 27 20.88 -9.25 -8.18
N LYS A 28 21.77 -8.25 -8.26
CA LYS A 28 22.14 -7.42 -7.10
C LYS A 28 20.99 -6.59 -6.56
N MET A 29 20.08 -6.10 -7.41
CA MET A 29 18.94 -5.30 -6.94
C MET A 29 17.88 -6.19 -6.29
N SER A 30 17.58 -7.36 -6.87
CA SER A 30 16.68 -8.34 -6.25
C SER A 30 17.19 -8.81 -4.89
N GLN A 31 18.47 -9.22 -4.79
CA GLN A 31 19.07 -9.62 -3.51
C GLN A 31 19.06 -8.48 -2.48
N ARG A 32 19.33 -7.24 -2.90
CA ARG A 32 19.26 -6.08 -2.01
C ARG A 32 17.84 -5.88 -1.49
N SER A 33 16.85 -5.87 -2.39
CA SER A 33 15.45 -5.67 -2.06
C SER A 33 14.96 -6.72 -1.06
N ILE A 34 15.17 -8.01 -1.35
CA ILE A 34 14.80 -9.10 -0.42
C ILE A 34 15.63 -9.05 0.87
N GLY A 35 16.93 -8.75 0.77
CA GLY A 35 17.82 -8.62 1.92
C GLY A 35 17.38 -7.55 2.90
N ILE A 36 16.92 -6.39 2.43
CA ILE A 36 16.36 -5.33 3.27
C ILE A 36 15.10 -5.81 4.00
N LEU A 37 14.20 -6.50 3.29
CA LEU A 37 12.99 -7.04 3.93
C LEU A 37 13.36 -8.05 5.03
N GLN A 38 14.35 -8.91 4.79
CA GLN A 38 14.84 -9.84 5.81
C GLN A 38 15.49 -9.13 6.98
N PHE A 39 16.30 -8.07 6.73
CA PHE A 39 16.89 -7.26 7.79
C PHE A 39 15.80 -6.67 8.71
N LEU A 40 14.76 -6.09 8.12
CA LEU A 40 13.63 -5.54 8.86
C LEU A 40 12.79 -6.62 9.56
N LYS A 41 12.68 -7.83 8.99
CA LYS A 41 12.08 -8.99 9.67
C LYS A 41 12.85 -9.38 10.94
N GLU A 42 14.18 -9.34 10.89
CA GLU A 42 15.04 -9.71 12.01
C GLU A 42 15.08 -8.63 13.11
N LYS A 43 14.98 -7.35 12.72
CA LYS A 43 15.05 -6.20 13.64
C LYS A 43 13.68 -5.73 14.14
N ASP A 44 12.59 -6.12 13.47
CA ASP A 44 11.21 -5.61 13.62
C ASP A 44 11.09 -4.12 13.25
N ILE A 45 11.79 -3.25 13.99
CA ILE A 45 11.77 -1.79 13.84
C ILE A 45 13.19 -1.27 14.02
N VAL A 46 13.63 -0.38 13.13
CA VAL A 46 14.98 0.20 13.15
C VAL A 46 14.90 1.70 12.84
N THR A 47 15.74 2.54 13.42
CA THR A 47 15.84 3.94 12.98
C THR A 47 16.52 4.02 11.60
N ILE A 48 16.35 5.12 10.88
CA ILE A 48 17.06 5.33 9.62
C ILE A 48 18.57 5.36 9.88
N GLU A 49 19.03 5.97 10.98
CA GLU A 49 20.44 6.00 11.36
C GLU A 49 21.01 4.59 11.58
N ASP A 50 20.34 3.77 12.40
CA ASP A 50 20.78 2.40 12.67
C ASP A 50 20.73 1.55 11.39
N PHE A 51 19.75 1.78 10.52
CA PHE A 51 19.68 1.14 9.21
C PHE A 51 20.88 1.52 8.33
N GLU A 52 21.27 2.79 8.29
CA GLU A 52 22.44 3.29 7.54
C GLU A 52 23.74 2.65 8.02
N GLU A 53 23.91 2.48 9.33
CA GLU A 53 25.10 1.87 9.93
C GLU A 53 25.19 0.34 9.69
N GLU A 54 24.05 -0.35 9.70
CA GLU A 54 24.04 -1.82 9.72
C GLU A 54 23.81 -2.48 8.34
N ILE A 55 23.05 -1.85 7.42
CA ILE A 55 22.53 -2.53 6.23
C ILE A 55 23.64 -3.02 5.28
N HIS A 56 24.71 -2.25 5.14
CA HIS A 56 25.82 -2.63 4.26
C HIS A 56 26.52 -3.89 4.76
N ASN A 57 26.85 -3.94 6.05
CA ASN A 57 27.49 -5.10 6.67
C ASN A 57 26.58 -6.32 6.62
N TYR A 58 25.27 -6.11 6.81
CA TYR A 58 24.28 -7.17 6.70
C TYR A 58 24.25 -7.77 5.28
N LEU A 59 24.18 -6.94 4.23
CA LEU A 59 24.16 -7.39 2.83
C LEU A 59 25.50 -8.01 2.41
N GLU A 60 26.63 -7.49 2.89
CA GLU A 60 27.95 -8.09 2.65
C GLU A 60 28.04 -9.49 3.28
N LYS A 61 27.67 -9.62 4.55
CA LYS A 61 27.72 -10.90 5.26
C LYS A 61 26.79 -11.94 4.65
N LYS A 62 25.59 -11.53 4.22
CA LYS A 62 24.55 -12.44 3.72
C LYS A 62 24.70 -12.80 2.24
N TYR A 63 25.14 -11.85 1.42
CA TYR A 63 25.15 -11.97 -0.05
C TYR A 63 26.50 -11.65 -0.69
N GLY A 64 27.53 -11.30 0.07
CA GLY A 64 28.84 -10.92 -0.49
C GLY A 64 28.82 -9.59 -1.24
N HIS A 65 27.84 -8.73 -0.97
CA HIS A 65 27.76 -7.41 -1.60
C HIS A 65 28.95 -6.53 -1.19
N LYS A 66 29.64 -5.93 -2.18
CA LYS A 66 30.65 -4.92 -1.89
C LYS A 66 29.99 -3.62 -1.46
N ILE A 67 30.50 -3.03 -0.39
CA ILE A 67 30.10 -1.68 0.04
C ILE A 67 30.31 -0.71 -1.12
N ASN A 68 29.29 0.09 -1.41
CA ASN A 68 29.31 1.07 -2.49
C ASN A 68 28.84 2.42 -1.97
N LYS A 69 29.12 3.50 -2.69
CA LYS A 69 28.75 4.88 -2.30
C LYS A 69 27.30 5.24 -2.63
N SER A 70 26.41 4.25 -2.77
CA SER A 70 25.01 4.55 -3.08
C SER A 70 24.36 5.27 -1.90
N VAL A 71 23.47 6.21 -2.20
CA VAL A 71 22.70 6.90 -1.17
C VAL A 71 21.76 5.90 -0.51
N ILE A 72 21.82 5.76 0.82
CA ILE A 72 21.04 4.75 1.57
C ILE A 72 19.54 4.92 1.36
N ARG A 73 19.05 6.16 1.23
CA ARG A 73 17.63 6.40 0.89
C ARG A 73 17.14 5.65 -0.35
N HIS A 74 18.02 5.33 -1.30
CA HIS A 74 17.65 4.57 -2.50
C HIS A 74 17.49 3.07 -2.23
N PHE A 75 17.83 2.58 -1.04
CA PHE A 75 17.65 1.18 -0.64
C PHE A 75 16.20 0.94 -0.22
N TYR A 76 15.64 1.85 0.58
CA TYR A 76 14.34 1.64 1.20
C TYR A 76 13.18 2.37 0.48
N ARG A 77 13.38 3.58 -0.09
CA ARG A 77 12.30 4.32 -0.78
C ARG A 77 11.59 3.54 -1.90
N PRO A 78 12.28 2.73 -2.73
CA PRO A 78 11.59 1.92 -3.72
C PRO A 78 10.69 0.86 -3.09
N LEU A 79 11.11 0.25 -1.98
CA LEU A 79 10.32 -0.73 -1.24
C LEU A 79 9.13 -0.08 -0.52
N GLU A 80 9.31 1.16 -0.04
CA GLU A 80 8.24 1.96 0.54
C GLU A 80 7.18 2.29 -0.50
N PHE A 81 7.60 2.72 -1.70
CA PHE A 81 6.69 2.99 -2.81
C PHE A 81 5.91 1.75 -3.27
N LEU A 82 6.56 0.57 -3.25
CA LEU A 82 5.90 -0.71 -3.47
C LEU A 82 5.01 -1.16 -2.31
N GLY A 83 4.97 -0.43 -1.19
CA GLY A 83 4.19 -0.77 0.00
C GLY A 83 4.72 -1.97 0.79
N LEU A 84 5.96 -2.41 0.56
CA LEU A 84 6.57 -3.56 1.27
C LEU A 84 7.21 -3.17 2.60
N ILE A 85 7.55 -1.89 2.77
CA ILE A 85 8.05 -1.35 4.04
C ILE A 85 7.30 -0.08 4.39
N LYS A 86 7.51 0.39 5.62
CA LYS A 86 7.03 1.67 6.12
C LYS A 86 8.19 2.53 6.58
N VAL A 87 8.06 3.83 6.34
CA VAL A 87 8.89 4.88 6.92
C VAL A 87 7.97 5.74 7.77
N PHE A 88 8.23 5.80 9.08
CA PHE A 88 7.43 6.60 10.00
C PHE A 88 8.28 7.07 11.18
N ASN A 89 8.26 8.38 11.48
CA ASN A 89 9.06 8.99 12.56
C ASN A 89 10.53 8.55 12.55
N ASP A 90 11.17 8.66 11.38
CA ASP A 90 12.55 8.22 11.13
C ASP A 90 12.83 6.74 11.47
N LYS A 91 11.80 5.90 11.44
CA LYS A 91 11.90 4.45 11.63
C LYS A 91 11.43 3.69 10.40
N LEU A 92 12.09 2.56 10.17
CA LEU A 92 11.79 1.59 9.14
C LEU A 92 11.21 0.31 9.77
N SER A 93 10.18 -0.24 9.14
CA SER A 93 9.62 -1.54 9.50
C SER A 93 9.03 -2.24 8.27
N LEU A 94 8.81 -3.55 8.36
CA LEU A 94 8.00 -4.26 7.36
C LEU A 94 6.55 -3.83 7.45
N SER A 95 5.90 -3.67 6.29
CA SER A 95 4.43 -3.62 6.26
C SER A 95 3.85 -5.03 6.45
N ILE A 96 2.54 -5.11 6.73
CA ILE A 96 1.82 -6.40 6.82
C ILE A 96 2.05 -7.20 5.53
N ASP A 97 1.86 -6.54 4.39
CA ASP A 97 1.96 -7.17 3.07
C ASP A 97 3.41 -7.44 2.66
N GLY A 98 4.37 -6.65 3.14
CA GLY A 98 5.81 -6.90 2.98
C GLY A 98 6.27 -8.14 3.74
N LYS A 99 5.78 -8.34 4.97
CA LYS A 99 5.99 -9.56 5.74
C LYS A 99 5.41 -10.78 5.02
N ASN A 100 4.17 -10.68 4.55
CA ASN A 100 3.53 -11.75 3.79
C ASN A 100 4.28 -12.08 2.49
N PHE A 101 4.65 -11.05 1.72
CA PHE A 101 5.46 -11.18 0.52
C PHE A 101 6.75 -11.94 0.82
N LEU A 102 7.51 -11.50 1.82
CA LEU A 102 8.76 -12.15 2.20
C LEU A 102 8.58 -13.61 2.63
N LEU A 103 7.54 -13.91 3.41
CA LEU A 103 7.21 -15.28 3.80
C LEU A 103 6.95 -16.18 2.58
N GLN A 104 6.26 -15.66 1.56
CA GLN A 104 6.03 -16.42 0.33
C GLN A 104 7.31 -16.57 -0.50
N ILE A 105 8.18 -15.56 -0.55
CA ILE A 105 9.50 -15.65 -1.22
C ILE A 105 10.37 -16.74 -0.55
N GLU A 106 10.49 -16.71 0.77
CA GLU A 106 11.26 -17.71 1.54
C GLU A 106 10.66 -19.12 1.41
N GLY A 107 9.32 -19.21 1.36
CA GLY A 107 8.59 -20.45 1.11
C GLY A 107 8.55 -20.90 -0.35
N LYS A 108 9.21 -20.18 -1.28
CA LYS A 108 9.23 -20.44 -2.72
C LYS A 108 7.85 -20.47 -3.39
N ASN A 109 6.87 -19.77 -2.82
CA ASN A 109 5.54 -19.58 -3.37
C ASN A 109 5.46 -18.24 -4.13
N TYR A 110 6.17 -18.17 -5.25
CA TYR A 110 6.38 -16.92 -5.97
C TYR A 110 5.10 -16.33 -6.56
N ASP A 111 4.13 -17.16 -6.96
CA ASP A 111 2.85 -16.68 -7.46
C ASP A 111 2.03 -15.97 -6.38
N LYS A 112 2.03 -16.51 -5.16
CA LYS A 112 1.39 -15.83 -4.02
C LYS A 112 2.19 -14.58 -3.59
N ALA A 113 3.51 -14.57 -3.74
CA ALA A 113 4.30 -13.35 -3.56
C ALA A 113 3.90 -12.26 -4.57
N ARG A 114 3.72 -12.60 -5.85
CA ARG A 114 3.26 -11.67 -6.89
C ARG A 114 1.90 -11.07 -6.56
N THR A 115 0.96 -11.85 -6.03
CA THR A 115 -0.37 -11.31 -5.69
C THR A 115 -0.31 -10.31 -4.54
N PHE A 116 0.51 -10.52 -3.51
CA PHE A 116 0.74 -9.52 -2.46
C PHE A 116 1.34 -8.23 -3.01
N LEU A 117 2.37 -8.35 -3.85
CA LEU A 117 3.02 -7.20 -4.48
C LEU A 117 2.05 -6.42 -5.37
N LEU A 118 1.26 -7.13 -6.18
CA LEU A 118 0.25 -6.54 -7.05
C LEU A 118 -0.83 -5.80 -6.27
N GLN A 119 -1.30 -6.36 -5.15
CA GLN A 119 -2.25 -5.67 -4.27
C GLN A 119 -1.66 -4.38 -3.69
N GLN A 120 -0.37 -4.34 -3.35
CA GLN A 120 0.26 -3.10 -2.89
C GLN A 120 0.41 -2.07 -4.01
N LEU A 121 0.81 -2.48 -5.21
CA LEU A 121 0.87 -1.59 -6.36
C LEU A 121 -0.49 -0.91 -6.60
N LEU A 122 -1.59 -1.65 -6.51
CA LEU A 122 -2.94 -1.09 -6.65
C LEU A 122 -3.30 -0.09 -5.53
N ARG A 123 -2.65 -0.16 -4.37
CA ARG A 123 -2.83 0.78 -3.25
C ARG A 123 -1.90 1.98 -3.31
N THR A 124 -0.83 1.94 -4.10
CA THR A 124 0.05 3.09 -4.30
C THR A 124 -0.76 4.27 -4.84
N LYS A 125 -0.69 5.41 -4.14
CA LYS A 125 -1.33 6.67 -4.50
C LYS A 125 -0.31 7.80 -4.59
N TYR A 126 -0.64 8.88 -5.29
CA TYR A 126 0.02 10.17 -5.11
C TYR A 126 -0.92 11.12 -4.33
N PRO A 127 -0.39 12.04 -3.51
CA PRO A 127 1.01 12.09 -3.05
C PRO A 127 1.35 10.88 -2.17
N ASN A 128 2.65 10.60 -2.01
CA ASN A 128 3.18 9.65 -1.04
C ASN A 128 4.60 10.05 -0.60
N ASN A 129 5.04 9.53 0.55
CA ASN A 129 6.36 9.80 1.12
C ASN A 129 7.56 9.51 0.18
N ALA A 130 7.46 8.49 -0.67
CA ALA A 130 8.54 8.14 -1.58
C ALA A 130 8.67 9.13 -2.76
N THR A 131 7.61 9.89 -3.05
CA THR A 131 7.54 10.87 -4.16
C THR A 131 6.88 12.19 -3.72
N ARG A 132 7.37 12.81 -2.63
CA ARG A 132 6.79 14.03 -2.03
C ARG A 132 6.58 15.22 -2.98
N SER A 133 7.31 15.28 -4.09
CA SER A 133 7.18 16.37 -5.06
C SER A 133 6.00 16.21 -6.03
N VAL A 134 5.19 15.15 -5.92
CA VAL A 134 4.07 14.87 -6.82
C VAL A 134 2.76 15.23 -6.14
N GLU A 135 2.11 16.28 -6.64
CA GLU A 135 0.83 16.79 -6.11
C GLU A 135 -0.41 16.15 -6.77
N LEU A 136 -0.21 15.20 -7.68
CA LEU A 136 -1.31 14.44 -8.30
C LEU A 136 -2.11 13.69 -7.24
N LYS A 137 -3.42 13.52 -7.46
CA LYS A 137 -4.34 12.85 -6.54
C LYS A 137 -5.01 11.68 -7.21
N LEU A 138 -4.25 10.61 -7.38
CA LEU A 138 -4.66 9.44 -8.16
C LEU A 138 -3.93 8.16 -7.76
N TYR A 139 -4.45 7.02 -8.22
CA TYR A 139 -3.85 5.69 -8.10
C TYR A 139 -3.23 5.25 -9.45
N PRO A 140 -1.93 5.48 -9.69
CA PRO A 140 -1.34 5.30 -11.02
C PRO A 140 -1.43 3.86 -11.55
N PHE A 141 -1.23 2.86 -10.68
CA PHE A 141 -1.28 1.46 -11.11
C PHE A 141 -2.69 0.95 -11.35
N GLN A 142 -3.70 1.47 -10.64
CA GLN A 142 -5.10 1.13 -10.95
C GLN A 142 -5.46 1.61 -12.35
N ILE A 143 -5.11 2.87 -12.67
CA ILE A 143 -5.35 3.46 -14.00
C ILE A 143 -4.61 2.66 -15.07
N MET A 144 -3.32 2.41 -14.88
CA MET A 144 -2.49 1.68 -15.85
C MET A 144 -2.99 0.26 -16.11
N PHE A 145 -3.28 -0.50 -15.05
CA PHE A 145 -3.74 -1.88 -15.20
C PHE A 145 -5.16 -1.96 -15.76
N LYS A 146 -6.05 -1.02 -15.42
CA LYS A 146 -7.39 -0.95 -16.02
C LYS A 146 -7.33 -0.61 -17.51
N LEU A 147 -6.46 0.33 -17.91
CA LEU A 147 -6.21 0.62 -19.33
C LEU A 147 -5.68 -0.61 -20.10
N LEU A 148 -4.73 -1.36 -19.51
CA LEU A 148 -4.23 -2.60 -20.11
C LEU A 148 -5.30 -3.70 -20.18
N LEU A 149 -6.22 -3.78 -19.20
CA LEU A 149 -7.36 -4.71 -19.26
C LEU A 149 -8.30 -4.38 -20.42
N GLU A 150 -8.69 -3.11 -20.55
CA GLU A 150 -9.69 -2.66 -21.52
C GLU A 150 -9.16 -2.60 -22.95
N LYS A 151 -7.91 -2.13 -23.14
CA LYS A 151 -7.28 -2.08 -24.47
C LYS A 151 -6.61 -3.40 -24.86
N GLY A 152 -6.38 -4.30 -23.90
CA GLY A 152 -5.61 -5.54 -24.08
C GLY A 152 -4.10 -5.32 -24.17
N MET A 153 -3.67 -4.27 -24.86
CA MET A 153 -2.27 -3.86 -25.00
C MET A 153 -2.14 -2.34 -25.13
N ILE A 154 -0.99 -1.81 -24.71
CA ILE A 154 -0.60 -0.40 -24.86
C ILE A 154 0.73 -0.34 -25.60
N SER A 155 0.86 0.56 -26.57
CA SER A 155 2.13 0.71 -27.29
C SER A 155 3.24 1.18 -26.34
N LYS A 156 4.47 0.73 -26.56
CA LYS A 156 5.64 1.16 -25.78
C LYS A 156 5.87 2.66 -25.85
N GLU A 157 5.44 3.29 -26.94
CA GLU A 157 5.49 4.74 -27.11
C GLU A 157 4.51 5.42 -26.16
N ASP A 158 3.22 5.03 -26.22
CA ASP A 158 2.18 5.57 -25.34
C ASP A 158 2.52 5.37 -23.86
N PHE A 159 3.13 4.23 -23.52
CA PHE A 159 3.56 3.92 -22.15
C PHE A 159 4.57 4.93 -21.60
N LYS A 160 5.34 5.61 -22.46
CA LYS A 160 6.38 6.58 -22.11
C LYS A 160 5.94 8.02 -22.25
N THR A 161 5.06 8.29 -23.20
CA THR A 161 4.67 9.65 -23.57
C THR A 161 3.29 10.02 -23.06
N LYS A 162 2.38 9.07 -22.86
CA LYS A 162 0.97 9.36 -22.54
C LYS A 162 0.58 8.90 -21.14
N ILE A 163 0.79 7.63 -20.83
CA ILE A 163 0.32 7.01 -19.58
C ILE A 163 0.78 7.78 -18.31
N PRO A 164 2.06 8.18 -18.17
CA PRO A 164 2.51 8.87 -16.96
C PRO A 164 1.95 10.29 -16.80
N TYR A 165 1.30 10.85 -17.84
CA TYR A 165 0.80 12.22 -17.84
C TYR A 165 -0.70 12.32 -17.55
N ILE A 166 -1.39 11.18 -17.41
CA ILE A 166 -2.80 11.13 -16.97
C ILE A 166 -2.89 11.74 -15.57
N ALA A 167 -3.60 12.85 -15.45
CA ALA A 167 -3.76 13.61 -14.21
C ALA A 167 -5.20 13.58 -13.67
N ASN A 168 -6.20 13.35 -14.53
CA ASN A 168 -7.62 13.31 -14.16
C ASN A 168 -8.42 12.30 -15.01
N ALA A 169 -9.71 12.14 -14.72
CA ALA A 169 -10.58 11.21 -15.44
C ALA A 169 -10.80 11.61 -16.92
N GLU A 170 -10.87 12.91 -17.22
CA GLU A 170 -11.03 13.40 -18.61
C GLU A 170 -9.81 13.02 -19.48
N ASP A 171 -8.60 12.97 -18.91
CA ASP A 171 -7.41 12.47 -19.60
C ASP A 171 -7.56 11.01 -20.03
N VAL A 172 -8.18 10.19 -19.17
CA VAL A 172 -8.44 8.77 -19.46
C VAL A 172 -9.43 8.65 -20.61
N GLU A 173 -10.54 9.39 -20.56
CA GLU A 173 -11.55 9.42 -21.63
C GLU A 173 -10.90 9.83 -22.96
N ARG A 174 -10.12 10.92 -22.96
CA ARG A 174 -9.40 11.38 -24.16
C ARG A 174 -8.48 10.31 -24.73
N TYR A 175 -7.73 9.60 -23.88
CA TYR A 175 -6.84 8.51 -24.30
C TYR A 175 -7.59 7.28 -24.85
N LEU A 176 -8.78 6.99 -24.33
CA LEU A 176 -9.63 5.89 -24.81
C LEU A 176 -10.31 6.24 -26.14
N GLU A 177 -10.80 7.47 -26.30
CA GLU A 177 -11.59 7.94 -27.45
C GLU A 177 -10.73 8.31 -28.66
N SER A 178 -9.58 8.92 -28.43
CA SER A 178 -8.68 9.33 -29.49
C SER A 178 -7.25 8.96 -29.09
N SER A 179 -6.52 8.29 -29.97
CA SER A 179 -5.07 8.11 -29.78
C SER A 179 -4.30 9.45 -29.73
N ILE A 180 -5.00 10.60 -29.80
CA ILE A 180 -4.57 11.99 -29.76
C ILE A 180 -4.72 12.50 -28.30
N TYR A 181 -4.06 11.82 -27.38
CA TYR A 181 -3.80 12.34 -26.04
C TYR A 181 -2.29 12.40 -25.85
N PRO A 182 -1.76 13.48 -25.25
CA PRO A 182 -2.39 14.75 -24.94
C PRO A 182 -2.70 15.56 -26.21
N SER A 183 -3.62 16.52 -26.07
CA SER A 183 -4.17 17.31 -27.18
C SER A 183 -3.07 18.03 -27.98
N ASN A 184 -3.23 18.14 -29.30
CA ASN A 184 -2.37 18.92 -30.20
C ASN A 184 -2.27 20.39 -29.73
N GLY A 185 -1.28 20.69 -28.88
CA GLY A 185 -1.10 21.98 -28.20
C GLY A 185 -0.38 21.84 -26.85
N GLU A 186 -0.50 20.68 -26.20
CA GLU A 186 0.34 20.27 -25.08
C GLU A 186 1.51 19.45 -25.64
N GLN A 187 2.53 20.14 -26.13
CA GLN A 187 3.77 19.53 -26.63
C GLN A 187 4.38 18.61 -25.54
N ILE A 188 4.21 17.28 -25.60
CA ILE A 188 5.07 16.37 -24.83
C ILE A 188 6.42 16.38 -25.52
N GLU A 189 7.35 17.15 -24.98
CA GLU A 189 8.63 17.35 -25.67
C GLU A 189 9.57 16.15 -25.52
N GLU A 190 9.43 15.26 -24.52
CA GLU A 190 10.36 14.12 -24.36
C GLU A 190 9.73 12.85 -23.72
N PRO A 191 10.02 11.64 -24.25
CA PRO A 191 9.65 10.37 -23.63
C PRO A 191 10.18 10.24 -22.20
N TYR A 192 9.34 9.78 -21.26
CA TYR A 192 9.76 9.61 -19.87
C TYR A 192 10.45 8.27 -19.64
N TYR A 193 11.71 8.15 -20.11
CA TYR A 193 12.50 6.92 -20.03
C TYR A 193 12.70 6.39 -18.61
N LYS A 194 12.66 7.26 -17.59
CA LYS A 194 12.76 6.83 -16.19
C LYS A 194 11.55 5.99 -15.77
N TRP A 195 10.32 6.34 -16.20
CA TRP A 195 9.14 5.52 -15.93
C TRP A 195 9.23 4.15 -16.59
N ASP A 196 9.65 4.09 -17.86
CA ASP A 196 9.82 2.82 -18.57
C ASP A 196 10.90 1.95 -17.95
N SER A 197 12.08 2.52 -17.69
CA SER A 197 13.19 1.78 -17.09
C SER A 197 12.81 1.23 -15.71
N TRP A 198 12.07 2.02 -14.94
CA TRP A 198 11.70 1.64 -13.58
C TRP A 198 10.50 0.66 -13.54
N ILE A 199 9.38 1.04 -14.14
CA ILE A 199 8.11 0.29 -14.08
C ILE A 199 8.11 -0.87 -15.05
N ASN A 200 8.34 -0.62 -16.33
CA ASN A 200 8.20 -1.66 -17.34
C ASN A 200 9.23 -2.76 -17.09
N SER A 201 10.49 -2.40 -16.87
CA SER A 201 11.53 -3.39 -16.58
C SER A 201 11.21 -4.20 -15.31
N SER A 202 10.97 -3.54 -14.17
CA SER A 202 10.69 -4.24 -12.91
C SER A 202 9.42 -5.08 -13.00
N LEU A 203 8.31 -4.56 -13.52
CA LEU A 203 7.05 -5.31 -13.60
C LEU A 203 7.12 -6.48 -14.59
N LYS A 204 7.94 -6.40 -15.66
CA LYS A 204 8.21 -7.57 -16.52
C LYS A 204 9.03 -8.62 -15.79
N LYS A 205 10.07 -8.22 -15.06
CA LYS A 205 10.89 -9.14 -14.25
C LYS A 205 10.04 -9.85 -13.20
N LEU A 206 9.11 -9.13 -12.60
CA LEU A 206 8.14 -9.66 -11.64
C LEU A 206 7.06 -10.55 -12.29
N GLY A 207 7.00 -10.66 -13.62
CA GLY A 207 5.98 -11.45 -14.33
C GLY A 207 4.58 -10.83 -14.32
N ILE A 208 4.48 -9.53 -14.03
CA ILE A 208 3.21 -8.78 -14.01
C ILE A 208 2.85 -8.28 -15.41
N LEU A 209 3.85 -7.80 -16.14
CA LEU A 209 3.71 -7.34 -17.52
C LEU A 209 4.44 -8.27 -18.50
N GLU A 210 3.93 -8.33 -19.71
CA GLU A 210 4.61 -8.91 -20.87
C GLU A 210 4.79 -7.82 -21.93
N ALA A 211 5.78 -7.99 -22.80
CA ALA A 211 6.01 -7.05 -23.89
C ALA A 211 6.49 -7.78 -25.14
N ASP A 212 5.91 -7.43 -26.28
CA ASP A 212 6.40 -7.83 -27.60
C ASP A 212 7.37 -6.75 -28.14
N LYS A 213 7.55 -6.66 -29.47
CA LYS A 213 8.40 -5.63 -30.08
C LYS A 213 7.87 -4.22 -29.85
N GLU A 214 6.56 -4.02 -29.94
CA GLU A 214 5.89 -2.71 -30.03
C GLU A 214 4.97 -2.42 -28.84
N ASN A 215 4.45 -3.44 -28.17
CA ASN A 215 3.39 -3.31 -27.19
C ASN A 215 3.75 -3.93 -25.83
N ILE A 216 3.01 -3.50 -24.82
CA ILE A 216 3.01 -3.98 -23.44
C ILE A 216 1.60 -4.49 -23.11
N SER A 217 1.51 -5.63 -22.42
CA SER A 217 0.26 -6.24 -21.98
C SER A 217 0.39 -6.76 -20.54
N LEU A 218 -0.74 -7.11 -19.93
CA LEU A 218 -0.74 -7.86 -18.67
C LEU A 218 -0.34 -9.31 -18.93
N SER A 219 0.40 -9.91 -17.99
CA SER A 219 0.63 -11.36 -18.03
C SER A 219 -0.71 -12.12 -18.02
N PRO A 220 -0.90 -13.12 -18.91
CA PRO A 220 -2.11 -13.95 -18.92
C PRO A 220 -2.40 -14.64 -17.59
N VAL A 221 -1.37 -14.93 -16.80
CA VAL A 221 -1.49 -15.59 -15.49
C VAL A 221 -2.16 -14.67 -14.47
N LEU A 222 -1.78 -13.39 -14.45
CA LEU A 222 -2.28 -12.42 -13.47
C LEU A 222 -3.49 -11.62 -13.96
N LYS A 223 -3.75 -11.61 -15.28
CA LYS A 223 -4.89 -10.91 -15.88
C LYS A 223 -6.25 -11.25 -15.22
N PRO A 224 -6.60 -12.52 -14.93
CA PRO A 224 -7.85 -12.85 -14.24
C PRO A 224 -7.96 -12.23 -12.85
N PHE A 225 -6.84 -12.22 -12.10
CA PHE A 225 -6.80 -11.64 -10.76
C PHE A 225 -6.95 -10.11 -10.80
N ILE A 226 -6.29 -9.42 -11.75
CA ILE A 226 -6.48 -7.97 -11.95
C ILE A 226 -7.92 -7.66 -12.39
N GLN A 227 -8.51 -8.50 -13.26
CA GLN A 227 -9.89 -8.36 -13.70
C GLN A 227 -10.89 -8.48 -12.54
N GLU A 228 -10.67 -9.41 -11.60
CA GLU A 228 -11.49 -9.53 -10.38
C GLU A 228 -11.47 -8.24 -9.55
N LEU A 229 -10.29 -7.60 -9.44
CA LEU A 229 -10.10 -6.42 -8.61
C LEU A 229 -10.58 -5.12 -9.26
N LEU A 230 -10.33 -4.93 -10.56
CA LEU A 230 -10.55 -3.66 -11.26
C LEU A 230 -11.70 -3.68 -12.27
N GLY A 231 -12.22 -4.85 -12.62
CA GLY A 231 -13.17 -5.00 -13.72
C GLY A 231 -14.45 -4.16 -13.58
N ASN A 232 -14.91 -3.95 -12.35
CA ASN A 232 -16.12 -3.17 -12.04
C ASN A 232 -15.81 -1.79 -11.43
N VAL A 233 -14.54 -1.42 -11.31
CA VAL A 233 -14.12 -0.13 -10.77
C VAL A 233 -14.18 0.91 -11.89
N SER A 234 -14.79 2.06 -11.63
CA SER A 234 -14.84 3.16 -12.61
C SER A 234 -13.57 4.01 -12.51
N TYR A 235 -13.20 4.70 -13.59
CA TYR A 235 -11.97 5.53 -13.57
C TYR A 235 -12.09 6.70 -12.61
N GLU A 236 -13.29 7.24 -12.38
CA GLU A 236 -13.53 8.35 -11.45
C GLU A 236 -13.16 7.97 -10.02
N ASP A 237 -13.36 6.71 -9.62
CA ASP A 237 -12.99 6.21 -8.30
C ASP A 237 -11.45 6.10 -8.10
N MET A 238 -10.65 6.29 -9.17
CA MET A 238 -9.19 6.27 -9.14
C MET A 238 -8.55 7.66 -8.95
N PHE A 239 -9.37 8.71 -8.88
CA PHE A 239 -8.96 10.09 -8.64
C PHE A 239 -9.65 10.64 -7.38
N PHE A 240 -9.02 11.58 -6.68
CA PHE A 240 -9.58 12.15 -5.44
C PHE A 240 -9.27 13.64 -5.27
N THR A 241 -9.96 14.31 -4.33
CA THR A 241 -9.81 15.76 -4.10
C THR A 241 -9.49 16.08 -2.64
N GLU A 242 -8.96 17.28 -2.35
CA GLU A 242 -8.65 17.71 -0.96
C GLU A 242 -9.90 17.75 -0.06
N ASN A 243 -11.07 18.03 -0.62
CA ASN A 243 -12.34 18.10 0.12
C ASN A 243 -13.03 16.75 0.30
N THR A 244 -12.46 15.66 -0.23
CA THR A 244 -12.74 14.34 0.34
C THR A 244 -11.88 14.17 1.58
N SER A 245 -12.10 15.04 2.59
CA SER A 245 -11.74 14.73 3.97
C SER A 245 -12.20 13.31 4.22
N GLU A 246 -11.28 12.48 4.69
CA GLU A 246 -11.40 11.05 4.95
C GLU A 246 -12.47 10.73 6.01
N VAL A 247 -13.72 11.05 5.68
CA VAL A 247 -14.95 10.43 6.21
C VAL A 247 -15.58 9.65 5.05
N ASN A 248 -14.75 8.82 4.42
CA ASN A 248 -15.21 7.63 3.77
C ASN A 248 -14.23 6.53 4.17
N CYS A 249 -14.49 5.91 5.33
CA CYS A 249 -13.96 4.59 5.69
C CYS A 249 -14.41 3.47 4.71
N ASN A 250 -14.86 3.85 3.52
CA ASN A 250 -15.28 3.01 2.44
C ASN A 250 -14.73 3.69 1.18
N THR A 251 -13.52 3.35 0.75
CA THR A 251 -13.38 3.10 -0.68
C THR A 251 -14.56 2.23 -1.07
N LYS A 252 -15.20 2.56 -2.19
CA LYS A 252 -16.29 1.79 -2.78
C LYS A 252 -15.79 0.41 -3.24
N GLU A 253 -15.18 -0.37 -2.36
CA GLU A 253 -15.29 -1.81 -2.37
C GLU A 253 -16.74 -2.14 -2.03
N LYS A 254 -17.61 -2.01 -3.05
CA LYS A 254 -18.93 -2.64 -3.09
C LYS A 254 -18.82 -4.17 -3.18
N ILE A 255 -17.69 -4.77 -2.80
CA ILE A 255 -17.70 -6.11 -2.23
C ILE A 255 -18.22 -5.93 -0.82
N LYS A 256 -19.55 -6.01 -0.66
CA LYS A 256 -20.20 -6.12 0.66
C LYS A 256 -19.60 -7.33 1.38
N TYR A 257 -18.51 -7.15 2.11
CA TYR A 257 -18.20 -8.01 3.23
C TYR A 257 -19.35 -7.82 4.21
N ARG A 258 -20.34 -8.72 4.15
CA ARG A 258 -21.50 -8.68 5.05
C ARG A 258 -20.97 -8.95 6.46
N ARG A 259 -20.74 -7.88 7.23
CA ARG A 259 -20.39 -7.97 8.65
C ARG A 259 -21.41 -8.83 9.37
N ASN A 260 -20.95 -9.82 10.10
CA ASN A 260 -21.84 -10.70 10.85
C ASN A 260 -22.34 -10.00 12.12
N GLN A 261 -23.57 -9.48 12.06
CA GLN A 261 -24.19 -8.80 13.19
C GLN A 261 -24.36 -9.70 14.43
N SER A 262 -24.34 -11.03 14.29
CA SER A 262 -24.40 -11.92 15.46
C SER A 262 -23.13 -11.82 16.30
N ILE A 263 -21.96 -11.75 15.65
CA ILE A 263 -20.65 -11.67 16.32
C ILE A 263 -20.54 -10.34 17.09
N ILE A 264 -20.93 -9.23 16.47
CA ILE A 264 -20.93 -7.92 17.14
C ILE A 264 -21.83 -7.94 18.40
N LYS A 265 -23.02 -8.56 18.32
CA LYS A 265 -23.93 -8.68 19.46
C LYS A 265 -23.36 -9.56 20.57
N GLU A 266 -22.60 -10.59 20.21
CA GLU A 266 -21.90 -11.45 21.17
C GLU A 266 -20.81 -10.66 21.91
N VAL A 267 -19.96 -9.94 21.18
CA VAL A 267 -18.94 -9.04 21.77
C VAL A 267 -19.58 -8.02 22.71
N PHE A 268 -20.69 -7.39 22.32
CA PHE A 268 -21.37 -6.43 23.18
C PHE A 268 -21.84 -7.05 24.50
N LYS A 269 -22.29 -8.31 24.48
CA LYS A 269 -22.66 -9.04 25.70
C LYS A 269 -21.44 -9.40 26.54
N GLU A 270 -20.36 -9.88 25.92
CA GLU A 270 -19.09 -10.20 26.62
C GLU A 270 -18.55 -8.97 27.38
N TYR A 271 -18.67 -7.77 26.80
CA TYR A 271 -18.28 -6.51 27.43
C TYR A 271 -19.38 -5.84 28.28
N ASN A 272 -20.49 -6.54 28.57
CA ASN A 272 -21.62 -6.01 29.35
C ASN A 272 -22.14 -4.65 28.86
N TYR A 273 -22.14 -4.43 27.54
CA TYR A 273 -22.50 -3.17 26.90
C TYR A 273 -21.72 -1.96 27.42
N ARG A 274 -20.43 -2.15 27.76
CA ARG A 274 -19.50 -1.09 28.14
C ARG A 274 -18.50 -0.82 27.02
N CYS A 275 -18.01 0.42 26.93
CA CYS A 275 -16.99 0.79 25.95
C CYS A 275 -15.64 0.16 26.34
N PHE A 276 -14.88 -0.31 25.35
CA PHE A 276 -13.55 -0.90 25.55
C PHE A 276 -12.56 0.05 26.26
N PHE A 277 -12.54 1.32 25.87
CA PHE A 277 -11.54 2.27 26.40
C PHE A 277 -11.89 2.85 27.78
N ASP A 278 -13.18 2.94 28.12
CA ASP A 278 -13.63 3.41 29.44
C ASP A 278 -15.02 2.83 29.71
N GLU A 279 -15.12 2.02 30.76
CA GLU A 279 -16.35 1.36 31.14
C GLU A 279 -17.45 2.33 31.64
N ASN A 280 -17.08 3.56 32.00
CA ASN A 280 -17.98 4.61 32.46
C ASN A 280 -18.58 5.45 31.32
N HIS A 281 -18.18 5.21 30.07
CA HIS A 281 -18.78 5.89 28.92
C HIS A 281 -20.24 5.43 28.70
N ILE A 282 -21.16 6.31 29.09
CA ILE A 282 -22.61 6.13 28.91
C ILE A 282 -23.08 7.00 27.73
N THR A 283 -23.92 6.42 26.87
CA THR A 283 -24.55 7.09 25.72
C THR A 283 -26.07 7.18 25.93
N PHE A 284 -26.86 6.60 25.04
CA PHE A 284 -28.32 6.56 25.13
C PHE A 284 -28.84 5.11 25.09
N PRO A 285 -30.00 4.83 25.72
CA PRO A 285 -30.62 3.54 25.67
C PRO A 285 -31.16 3.22 24.27
N THR A 286 -31.09 1.95 23.90
CA THR A 286 -31.59 1.36 22.66
C THR A 286 -32.75 0.42 22.98
N LYS A 287 -33.36 -0.16 21.96
CA LYS A 287 -34.40 -1.20 22.14
C LYS A 287 -33.90 -2.44 22.91
N THR A 288 -32.59 -2.67 22.97
CA THR A 288 -32.00 -3.93 23.46
C THR A 288 -30.96 -3.76 24.56
N SER A 289 -30.58 -2.52 24.91
CA SER A 289 -29.55 -2.22 25.90
C SER A 289 -29.70 -0.80 26.41
N ASN A 290 -29.29 -0.53 27.66
CA ASN A 290 -29.28 0.82 28.24
C ASN A 290 -28.13 1.71 27.74
N ASN A 291 -27.17 1.15 27.00
CA ASN A 291 -26.03 1.87 26.45
C ASN A 291 -25.84 1.51 24.97
N PHE A 292 -25.80 2.51 24.09
CA PHE A 292 -25.52 2.36 22.67
C PHE A 292 -24.00 2.30 22.41
N LEU A 293 -23.60 1.34 21.60
CA LEU A 293 -22.22 1.08 21.20
C LEU A 293 -22.14 0.72 19.71
N GLU A 294 -20.99 0.95 19.13
CA GLU A 294 -20.64 0.63 17.75
C GLU A 294 -19.57 -0.46 17.75
N GLY A 295 -19.78 -1.52 16.95
CA GLY A 295 -18.81 -2.59 16.78
C GLY A 295 -17.73 -2.13 15.81
N HIS A 296 -16.48 -2.09 16.26
CA HIS A 296 -15.36 -1.58 15.51
C HIS A 296 -14.34 -2.69 15.24
N HIS A 297 -14.11 -3.02 13.97
CA HIS A 297 -13.03 -3.94 13.60
C HIS A 297 -11.67 -3.24 13.75
N ILE A 298 -10.75 -3.81 14.55
CA ILE A 298 -9.39 -3.29 14.78
C ILE A 298 -8.57 -3.37 13.47
N ILE A 299 -8.67 -4.49 12.76
CA ILE A 299 -8.14 -4.65 11.41
C ILE A 299 -9.33 -4.61 10.45
N PRO A 300 -9.39 -3.65 9.51
CA PRO A 300 -10.51 -3.54 8.57
C PRO A 300 -10.68 -4.83 7.78
N ILE A 301 -11.92 -5.32 7.63
CA ILE A 301 -12.22 -6.55 6.88
C ILE A 301 -11.72 -6.50 5.43
N SER A 302 -11.60 -5.31 4.83
CA SER A 302 -11.01 -5.13 3.49
C SER A 302 -9.56 -5.63 3.40
N ARG A 303 -8.85 -5.73 4.54
CA ARG A 303 -7.52 -6.35 4.63
C ARG A 303 -7.56 -7.88 4.70
N ASN A 304 -8.72 -8.54 4.59
CA ASN A 304 -8.84 -10.02 4.70
C ASN A 304 -7.84 -10.75 3.80
N LYS A 305 -7.61 -10.27 2.57
CA LYS A 305 -6.66 -10.90 1.63
C LYS A 305 -5.19 -10.84 2.11
N SER A 306 -4.88 -9.99 3.09
CA SER A 306 -3.58 -9.86 3.74
C SER A 306 -3.41 -10.78 4.96
N PHE A 307 -4.41 -11.59 5.32
CA PHE A 307 -4.33 -12.48 6.49
C PHE A 307 -4.76 -13.90 6.13
N GLU A 308 -4.16 -14.88 6.79
CA GLU A 308 -4.58 -16.28 6.66
C GLU A 308 -5.88 -16.55 7.44
N ASN A 309 -6.05 -15.85 8.57
CA ASN A 309 -7.25 -15.91 9.39
C ASN A 309 -8.33 -14.95 8.88
N GLU A 310 -9.59 -15.33 8.97
CA GLU A 310 -10.72 -14.45 8.71
C GLU A 310 -10.73 -13.28 9.72
N LEU A 311 -10.93 -12.06 9.23
CA LEU A 311 -10.95 -10.85 10.06
C LEU A 311 -12.32 -10.56 10.70
N ASP A 312 -13.42 -11.15 10.23
CA ASP A 312 -14.75 -10.96 10.84
C ASP A 312 -14.96 -11.91 12.03
N VAL A 313 -14.06 -11.82 13.02
CA VAL A 313 -14.04 -12.61 14.25
C VAL A 313 -14.13 -11.71 15.48
N LYS A 314 -14.55 -12.26 16.61
CA LYS A 314 -14.76 -11.48 17.85
C LYS A 314 -13.49 -10.83 18.37
N GLU A 315 -12.34 -11.48 18.22
CA GLU A 315 -11.03 -10.99 18.68
C GLU A 315 -10.53 -9.78 17.89
N ASN A 316 -11.14 -9.53 16.72
CA ASN A 316 -10.87 -8.36 15.90
C ASN A 316 -11.93 -7.26 16.09
N ILE A 317 -12.91 -7.40 16.99
CA ILE A 317 -14.00 -6.44 17.17
C ILE A 317 -13.99 -5.85 18.58
N LEU A 318 -14.05 -4.52 18.67
CA LEU A 318 -14.20 -3.79 19.93
C LEU A 318 -15.57 -3.11 20.03
N PRO A 319 -16.22 -3.14 21.21
CA PRO A 319 -17.37 -2.30 21.50
C PRO A 319 -16.91 -0.89 21.85
N LEU A 320 -17.22 0.09 20.99
CA LEU A 320 -16.83 1.48 21.20
C LEU A 320 -18.05 2.39 21.35
N CYS A 321 -17.98 3.37 22.26
CA CYS A 321 -18.94 4.48 22.22
C CYS A 321 -18.68 5.35 20.97
N PRO A 322 -19.67 6.13 20.48
CA PRO A 322 -19.50 6.93 19.27
C PRO A 322 -18.35 7.94 19.32
N ASN A 323 -17.97 8.40 20.51
CA ASN A 323 -16.84 9.31 20.68
C ASN A 323 -15.50 8.59 20.51
N CYS A 324 -15.33 7.44 21.17
CA CYS A 324 -14.13 6.61 21.03
C CYS A 324 -13.97 6.06 19.60
N HIS A 325 -15.08 5.64 18.98
CA HIS A 325 -15.07 5.16 17.60
C HIS A 325 -14.69 6.25 16.61
N ARG A 326 -15.13 7.50 16.81
CA ARG A 326 -14.64 8.62 16.01
C ARG A 326 -13.19 8.98 16.33
N ALA A 327 -12.80 8.93 17.60
CA ALA A 327 -11.45 9.31 18.03
C ALA A 327 -10.37 8.41 17.42
N ILE A 328 -10.58 7.09 17.34
CA ILE A 328 -9.60 6.18 16.72
C ILE A 328 -9.38 6.47 15.22
N HIS A 329 -10.37 7.04 14.53
CA HIS A 329 -10.28 7.40 13.11
C HIS A 329 -9.88 8.84 12.83
N LEU A 330 -10.31 9.80 13.66
CA LEU A 330 -10.29 11.23 13.34
C LEU A 330 -9.45 12.08 14.30
N ALA A 331 -8.98 11.53 15.42
CA ALA A 331 -8.13 12.29 16.32
C ALA A 331 -6.74 12.51 15.72
N LYS A 332 -5.96 13.42 16.32
CA LYS A 332 -4.54 13.59 15.98
C LYS A 332 -3.78 12.29 16.21
N ASN A 333 -2.73 12.04 15.42
CA ASN A 333 -1.91 10.83 15.50
C ASN A 333 -1.44 10.52 16.92
N GLU A 334 -0.93 11.51 17.67
CA GLU A 334 -0.53 11.33 19.08
C GLU A 334 -1.63 10.73 19.96
N TYR A 335 -2.89 11.12 19.72
CA TYR A 335 -4.03 10.59 20.46
C TYR A 335 -4.41 9.20 19.96
N LYS A 336 -4.43 8.98 18.64
CA LYS A 336 -4.66 7.68 18.01
C LYS A 336 -3.66 6.65 18.53
N ILE A 337 -2.36 6.97 18.53
CA ILE A 337 -1.27 6.10 18.99
C ILE A 337 -1.51 5.62 20.43
N ARG A 338 -1.94 6.50 21.35
CA ARG A 338 -2.29 6.09 22.72
C ARG A 338 -3.44 5.09 22.77
N LEU A 339 -4.48 5.29 21.94
CA LEU A 339 -5.58 4.33 21.83
C LEU A 339 -5.11 2.99 21.25
N LEU A 340 -4.34 3.03 20.16
CA LEU A 340 -3.83 1.83 19.49
C LEU A 340 -2.88 1.03 20.39
N GLN A 341 -2.05 1.72 21.18
CA GLN A 341 -1.21 1.09 22.20
C GLN A 341 -2.07 0.36 23.24
N SER A 342 -3.13 1.00 23.74
CA SER A 342 -4.08 0.35 24.65
C SER A 342 -4.75 -0.88 24.02
N VAL A 343 -5.08 -0.82 22.71
CA VAL A 343 -5.61 -1.99 21.98
C VAL A 343 -4.60 -3.13 21.91
N ILE A 344 -3.34 -2.85 21.59
CA ILE A 344 -2.28 -3.87 21.54
C ILE A 344 -2.04 -4.52 22.92
N GLU A 345 -2.05 -3.72 23.99
CA GLU A 345 -1.78 -4.19 25.35
C GLU A 345 -2.93 -5.00 25.96
N ASN A 346 -4.18 -4.65 25.61
CA ASN A 346 -5.38 -5.20 26.27
C ASN A 346 -6.17 -6.18 25.39
N THR A 347 -5.66 -6.56 24.22
CA THR A 347 -6.30 -7.54 23.33
C THR A 347 -5.33 -8.60 22.84
N SER A 348 -5.84 -9.71 22.31
CA SER A 348 -5.04 -10.76 21.70
C SER A 348 -4.69 -10.50 20.23
N ILE A 349 -5.01 -9.31 19.68
CA ILE A 349 -4.88 -9.01 18.24
C ILE A 349 -3.45 -9.22 17.73
N SER A 350 -2.45 -8.77 18.50
CA SER A 350 -1.03 -8.87 18.14
C SER A 350 -0.60 -10.33 17.96
N ARG A 351 -1.00 -11.19 18.88
CA ARG A 351 -0.68 -12.62 18.84
C ARG A 351 -1.42 -13.36 17.72
N LEU A 352 -2.70 -13.04 17.52
CA LEU A 352 -3.57 -13.77 16.59
C LEU A 352 -3.30 -13.43 15.12
N PHE A 353 -2.98 -12.17 14.85
CA PHE A 353 -2.78 -11.68 13.48
C PHE A 353 -1.30 -11.34 13.19
N GLY A 354 -0.41 -11.50 14.17
CA GLY A 354 1.02 -11.27 13.99
C GLY A 354 1.37 -9.81 13.69
N ILE A 355 0.58 -8.87 14.22
CA ILE A 355 0.73 -7.41 14.07
C ILE A 355 1.26 -6.76 15.35
N ASN A 356 1.79 -5.55 15.22
CA ASN A 356 2.26 -4.72 16.34
C ASN A 356 1.68 -3.29 16.19
N LEU A 357 2.07 -2.37 17.08
CA LEU A 357 1.56 -0.99 17.07
C LEU A 357 1.73 -0.31 15.71
N ILE A 358 2.89 -0.47 15.05
CA ILE A 358 3.17 0.19 13.77
C ILE A 358 2.22 -0.27 12.67
N HIS A 359 1.84 -1.55 12.66
CA HIS A 359 0.86 -2.06 11.69
C HIS A 359 -0.53 -1.45 11.91
N LEU A 360 -0.89 -1.08 13.14
CA LEU A 360 -2.12 -0.34 13.41
C LEU A 360 -1.95 1.14 13.07
N GLU A 361 -0.80 1.75 13.34
CA GLU A 361 -0.51 3.11 12.90
C GLU A 361 -0.64 3.24 11.37
N GLU A 362 -0.19 2.24 10.59
CA GLU A 362 -0.42 2.16 9.15
C GLU A 362 -1.91 2.26 8.76
N ILE A 363 -2.79 1.68 9.57
CA ILE A 363 -4.22 1.61 9.26
C ILE A 363 -4.94 2.90 9.65
N TYR A 364 -4.54 3.54 10.75
CA TYR A 364 -5.31 4.59 11.40
C TYR A 364 -4.66 5.98 11.36
N CYS A 365 -3.34 6.07 11.30
CA CYS A 365 -2.61 7.34 11.33
C CYS A 365 -2.42 7.89 9.92
N GLU A 366 -2.49 9.21 9.82
CA GLU A 366 -2.19 9.94 8.59
C GLU A 366 -0.69 10.25 8.54
N GLU A 367 -0.10 10.30 7.35
CA GLU A 367 1.29 10.77 7.20
C GLU A 367 1.33 12.26 7.57
N GLU A 368 2.06 12.63 8.63
CA GLU A 368 2.26 14.04 8.97
C GLU A 368 3.16 14.66 7.91
N GLU A 369 2.62 15.61 7.15
CA GLU A 369 3.45 16.47 6.31
C GLU A 369 4.43 17.21 7.24
N GLU A 370 5.72 16.98 7.03
CA GLU A 370 6.75 17.88 7.56
C GLU A 370 6.38 19.29 7.10
N LYS A 371 5.85 20.09 8.02
CA LYS A 371 5.79 21.53 7.83
C LYS A 371 7.21 21.98 7.64
N ASN A 372 7.60 22.19 6.39
CA ASN A 372 8.79 22.95 6.06
C ASN A 372 8.60 24.31 6.77
N ASN A 373 9.25 24.47 7.91
CA ASN A 373 9.41 25.77 8.55
C ASN A 373 10.26 26.60 7.58
N VAL A 374 9.58 27.28 6.66
CA VAL A 374 10.12 28.43 5.98
C VAL A 374 10.01 29.57 7.00
N GLU A 375 11.05 29.69 7.83
CA GLU A 375 11.37 30.98 8.47
C GLU A 375 12.04 31.91 7.46
#